data_AF-A0A3D3CEV7-F1
#
_entry.id   AF-A0A3D3CEV7-F1
#
_cell.length_a   1.000
_cell.length_b   1.000
_cell.length_c   1.000
_cell.angle_alpha   90.00
_cell.angle_beta   90.00
_cell.angle_gamma   90.00
#
_symmetry.space_group_name_H-M   'P 1'
#
loop_
_entity.id
_entity.type
_entity.pdbx_description
1 polymer ?
#
loop_
_entity_poly.entity_id
_entity_poly.type
_entity_poly.pdbx_seq_one_letter_code
_entity_poly.pdbx_strand_id
1 'polypeptide(L)' 'MNTSIRVRDGEPFVVGGLYKDQKKSETHRIPILGDIPLLGLLFQFKSNTRDKTEVAMIVIPYILDIPDTVVEKTILR' A
#
# COMPACT_ATOMS: atom_id res chain seq x y z
N MET A 1 20.41 -4.91 -10.70
CA MET A 1 20.08 -3.57 -10.19
C MET A 1 20.33 -3.61 -8.69
N ASN A 2 21.30 -2.84 -8.21
CA ASN A 2 21.70 -2.87 -6.80
C ASN A 2 21.22 -1.57 -6.18
N THR A 3 20.36 -1.65 -5.16
CA THR A 3 19.99 -0.51 -4.33
C THR A 3 20.80 -0.58 -3.04
N SER A 4 21.44 0.53 -2.65
CA SER A 4 22.20 0.64 -1.42
C SER A 4 21.64 1.77 -0.58
N ILE A 5 21.31 1.48 0.68
CA ILE A 5 20.72 2.44 1.61
C ILE A 5 21.59 2.47 2.87
N ARG A 6 21.79 3.65 3.46
CA ARG A 6 22.51 3.85 4.72
C ARG A 6 21.51 4.22 5.80
N VAL A 7 21.46 3.43 6.86
CA VAL A 7 20.55 3.59 8.01
C VAL A 7 21.34 3.47 9.30
N ARG A 8 20.80 4.03 10.38
CA ARG A 8 21.38 3.91 11.73
C ARG A 8 20.86 2.66 12.41
N ASP A 9 21.69 2.11 13.29
CA ASP A 9 21.31 0.98 14.15
C ASP A 9 20.13 1.33 15.05
N GLY A 10 19.16 0.42 15.15
CA GLY A 10 17.97 0.56 15.99
C GLY A 10 16.94 1.61 15.53
N GLU A 11 17.23 2.41 14.50
CA GLU A 11 16.30 3.43 13.99
C GLU A 11 15.36 2.83 12.91
N PRO A 12 14.03 2.83 13.12
CA PRO A 12 13.07 2.39 12.11
C PRO A 12 13.17 3.26 10.85
N PHE A 13 13.16 2.63 9.68
CA PHE A 13 13.09 3.34 8.40
C PHE A 13 12.06 2.72 7.46
N VAL A 14 11.47 3.56 6.61
CA VAL A 14 10.50 3.14 5.59
C VAL A 14 11.27 2.69 4.36
N VAL A 15 11.13 1.41 4.01
CA VAL A 15 11.76 0.83 2.81
C VAL A 15 10.91 1.12 1.58
N GLY A 16 9.59 1.19 1.78
CA GLY A 16 8.64 1.46 0.71
C GLY A 16 7.20 1.27 1.15
N GLY A 17 6.30 1.35 0.17
CA GLY A 17 4.88 1.21 0.38
C GLY A 17 4.10 1.23 -0.92
N LEU A 18 2.81 0.94 -0.84
CA LEU A 18 1.87 1.06 -1.95
C LEU A 18 0.79 2.05 -1.54
N TYR A 19 0.65 3.11 -2.33
CA TYR A 19 -0.49 4.02 -2.27
C TYR A 19 -1.35 3.79 -3.51
N LYS A 20 -2.59 3.35 -3.31
CA LYS A 20 -3.53 3.10 -4.40
C LYS A 20 -4.86 3.81 -4.11
N ASP A 21 -5.26 4.68 -5.02
CA ASP A 21 -6.55 5.37 -5.01
C ASP A 21 -7.30 5.02 -6.30
N GLN A 22 -8.37 4.24 -6.19
CA GLN A 22 -9.26 3.94 -7.31
C GLN A 22 -10.58 4.67 -7.16
N LYS A 23 -10.91 5.47 -8.17
CA LYS A 23 -12.21 6.15 -8.28
C LYS A 23 -13.03 5.50 -9.39
N LYS A 24 -14.19 4.94 -9.03
CA LYS A 24 -15.17 4.40 -9.97
C LYS A 24 -16.40 5.30 -9.95
N SER A 25 -16.81 5.77 -11.13
CA SER A 25 -18.06 6.52 -11.30
C SER A 25 -18.91 5.80 -12.33
N GLU A 26 -20.08 5.34 -11.89
CA GLU A 26 -21.07 4.70 -12.72
C GLU A 26 -22.31 5.59 -12.77
N THR A 27 -22.82 5.82 -13.97
CA THR A 27 -24.06 6.57 -14.17
C THR A 27 -25.01 5.68 -14.97
N HIS A 28 -26.12 5.31 -14.33
CA HIS A 28 -27.24 4.64 -14.98
C HIS A 28 -28.32 5.68 -15.25
N ARG A 29 -28.87 5.72 -16.46
CA ARG A 29 -29.97 6.62 -16.83
C ARG A 29 -31.03 5.88 -17.60
N ILE A 30 -32.29 6.26 -17.41
CA ILE A 30 -33.40 5.78 -18.24
C ILE A 30 -33.35 6.54 -19.59
N PRO A 31 -33.32 5.84 -20.75
CA PRO A 31 -33.39 6.49 -22.06
C PRO A 31 -34.63 7.38 -22.18
N ILE A 32 -34.54 8.51 -22.90
CA ILE A 32 -35.58 9.54 -23.06
C ILE A 32 -35.82 10.39 -21.80
N LEU A 33 -36.09 9.78 -20.64
CA LEU A 33 -36.40 10.53 -19.41
C LEU A 33 -35.15 11.17 -18.75
N GLY A 34 -33.99 10.52 -18.88
CA GLY A 34 -32.72 11.04 -18.34
C GLY A 34 -32.17 12.26 -19.07
N ASP A 35 -32.66 12.56 -20.27
CA ASP A 35 -32.18 13.66 -21.11
C ASP A 35 -33.07 14.90 -21.03
N ILE A 36 -34.16 14.85 -20.25
CA ILE A 36 -35.07 15.98 -20.07
C ILE A 36 -34.35 17.08 -19.28
N PRO A 37 -34.16 18.29 -19.84
CA PRO A 37 -33.59 19.40 -19.08
C PRO A 37 -34.45 19.68 -17.84
N LEU A 38 -33.82 20.04 -16.72
CA LEU A 38 -34.45 20.26 -15.40
C LEU A 38 -34.89 18.98 -14.64
N LEU A 39 -35.43 17.96 -15.32
CA LEU A 39 -35.98 16.76 -14.67
C LEU A 39 -35.12 15.49 -14.78
N GLY A 40 -34.18 15.43 -15.74
CA GLY A 40 -33.38 14.24 -16.03
C GLY A 40 -32.51 13.76 -14.86
N LEU A 41 -32.18 14.66 -13.91
CA LEU A 41 -31.49 14.34 -12.65
C LEU A 41 -32.28 13.37 -11.75
N LEU A 42 -33.62 13.36 -11.82
CA LEU A 42 -34.47 12.46 -11.04
C LEU A 42 -34.55 11.04 -11.65
N PHE A 43 -34.19 10.90 -12.92
CA PHE A 43 -34.25 9.65 -13.69
C PHE A 43 -32.87 9.07 -14.02
N GLN A 44 -31.83 9.56 -13.34
CA GLN A 44 -30.48 9.02 -13.40
C GLN A 44 -30.00 8.64 -12.00
N PHE A 45 -29.33 7.51 -11.91
CA PHE A 45 -28.69 7.02 -10.70
C PHE A 45 -27.18 7.11 -10.88
N LYS A 46 -26.51 7.81 -9.97
CA LYS A 46 -25.05 7.92 -9.95
C LYS A 46 -24.51 7.12 -8.77
N SER A 47 -23.64 6.18 -9.07
CA SER A 47 -22.86 5.47 -8.05
C SER A 47 -21.42 5.93 -8.13
N ASN A 48 -20.90 6.44 -7.02
CA ASN A 48 -19.50 6.81 -6.89
C ASN A 48 -18.86 5.94 -5.83
N THR A 49 -17.90 5.11 -6.23
CA THR A 49 -17.13 4.27 -5.32
C THR A 49 -15.69 4.76 -5.32
N ARG A 50 -15.09 4.85 -4.13
CA ARG A 50 -13.68 5.22 -3.96
C ARG A 50 -13.01 4.21 -3.04
N ASP A 51 -12.06 3.47 -3.59
CA ASP A 51 -11.30 2.46 -2.88
C ASP A 51 -9.89 2.98 -2.63
N LYS A 52 -9.52 3.06 -1.35
CA LYS A 52 -8.20 3.49 -0.90
C LYS A 52 -7.47 2.32 -0.28
N THR A 53 -6.23 2.10 -0.71
CA THR A 53 -5.36 1.07 -0.13
C THR A 53 -4.00 1.69 0.14
N GLU A 54 -3.57 1.59 1.40
CA GLU A 54 -2.30 2.12 1.89
C GLU A 54 -1.55 0.98 2.57
N VAL A 55 -0.34 0.69 2.09
CA VAL A 55 0.55 -0.33 2.65
C VAL A 55 1.90 0.31 2.88
N ALA A 56 2.50 0.08 4.05
CA ALA A 56 3.84 0.55 4.37
C ALA A 56 4.71 -0.62 4.84
N MET A 57 5.96 -0.64 4.40
CA MET A 57 6.98 -1.59 4.85
C MET A 57 8.04 -0.84 5.66
N ILE A 58 8.14 -1.20 6.93
CA ILE A 58 9.09 -0.63 7.89
C ILE A 58 10.10 -1.69 8.25
N VAL A 59 11.38 -1.31 8.29
CA VAL A 59 12.48 -2.17 8.75
C VAL A 59 13.21 -1.48 9.88
N ILE A 60 13.61 -2.24 10.90
CA ILE A 60 14.42 -1.78 12.02
C ILE A 60 15.71 -2.61 12.00
N PRO A 61 16.86 -2.01 11.65
CA PRO A 61 18.13 -2.71 11.65
C PRO A 61 18.65 -2.88 13.09
N TYR A 62 19.35 -3.99 13.34
CA TYR A 62 20.05 -4.25 14.59
C TYR A 62 21.45 -4.79 14.29
N ILE A 63 22.49 -4.12 14.79
CA ILE A 63 23.87 -4.59 14.75
C ILE A 63 24.09 -5.53 15.92
N LEU A 64 24.56 -6.73 15.62
CA LEU A 64 24.91 -7.74 16.63
C LEU A 64 26.42 -7.83 16.74
N ASP A 65 26.96 -7.52 17.91
CA ASP A 65 28.34 -7.82 18.26
C ASP A 65 28.42 -9.28 18.70
N ILE A 66 28.60 -10.19 17.72
CA ILE A 66 28.80 -11.61 18.00
C ILE A 66 30.31 -11.80 18.26
N PRO A 67 30.75 -12.18 19.47
CA PRO A 67 32.15 -12.50 19.69
C PRO A 67 32.55 -13.69 18.82
N ASP A 68 33.71 -13.58 18.15
CA ASP A 68 34.35 -14.62 17.30
C ASP A 68 34.79 -15.87 18.09
N THR A 69 34.13 -16.19 19.19
CA THR A 69 34.23 -17.50 19.81
C THR A 69 33.61 -18.52 18.86
N VAL A 70 34.49 -19.22 18.16
CA VAL A 70 34.19 -20.45 17.44
C VAL A 70 33.32 -21.31 18.36
N VAL A 71 32.03 -21.46 18.01
CA VAL A 71 31.19 -22.52 18.57
C VAL A 71 31.72 -23.81 17.96
N GLU A 72 32.89 -24.21 18.43
CA GLU A 72 33.62 -25.36 17.91
C GLU A 72 32.82 -26.60 18.29
N LYS A 73 32.04 -27.09 17.33
CA LYS A 73 31.95 -28.52 17.02
C LYS A 73 31.76 -29.44 18.25
N THR A 74 30.93 -29.04 19.22
CA THR A 74 30.66 -29.85 20.42
C THR A 74 29.34 -30.63 20.29
N ILE A 75 28.48 -30.29 19.33
CA ILE A 75 27.19 -30.98 19.12
C ILE A 75 27.28 -32.15 18.11
N LEU A 76 28.45 -32.41 17.50
CA LEU A 76 28.66 -33.58 16.64
C LEU A 76 29.84 -34.41 17.15
N ARG A 77 29.60 -35.19 18.20
CA ARG A 77 30.37 -36.38 18.52
C ARG A 77 29.43 -37.53 18.87
#